data_AF-A0A7Y3H2C0-F1
#
_entry.id   AF-A0A7Y3H2C0-F1
#
_cell.length_a   1.000
_cell.length_b   1.000
_cell.length_c   1.000
_cell.angle_alpha   90.00
_cell.angle_beta   90.00
_cell.angle_gamma   90.00
#
_symmetry.space_group_name_H-M   'P 1'
#
loop_
_entity.id
_entity.type
_entity.pdbx_description
1 polymer ?
#
loop_
_entity_poly.entity_id
_entity_poly.type
_entity_poly.pdbx_seq_one_letter_code
_entity_poly.pdbx_strand_id
1 'polypeptide(L)'
;MSESNNLLGVGSRVKHPAYGDGVIIGLDVAAYKAVFMTYGVKLVGKEYDSWEIIEAIPAENNISFSEAEKSLMRILRTYNGLKENVELGDKWVNGT
;
A
#
# COMPACT_ATOMS: atom_id res chain seq x y z
N MET A 1 -25.15 -6.95 -1.85
CA MET A 1 -24.33 -6.52 -3.00
C MET A 1 -22.99 -7.24 -2.92
N SER A 2 -22.82 -8.27 -3.74
CA SER A 2 -21.62 -9.09 -3.83
C SER A 2 -20.69 -8.52 -4.90
N GLU A 3 -19.84 -7.57 -4.52
CA GLU A 3 -18.66 -7.20 -5.33
C GLU A 3 -17.54 -8.17 -4.95
N SER A 4 -17.65 -9.43 -5.35
CA SER A 4 -16.55 -10.38 -5.31
C SER A 4 -15.71 -10.21 -6.58
N ASN A 5 -15.18 -9.00 -6.80
CA ASN A 5 -14.06 -8.84 -7.70
C ASN A 5 -12.85 -9.32 -6.92
N ASN A 6 -12.50 -10.61 -7.07
CA ASN A 6 -11.45 -11.29 -6.30
C ASN A 6 -10.11 -10.57 -6.50
N LEU A 7 -9.84 -9.60 -5.63
CA LEU A 7 -8.62 -8.81 -5.67
C LEU A 7 -7.45 -9.74 -5.42
N LEU A 8 -6.54 -9.81 -6.39
CA LEU A 8 -5.39 -10.70 -6.32
C LEU A 8 -4.38 -10.13 -5.34
N GLY A 9 -4.13 -10.87 -4.26
CA GLY A 9 -3.14 -10.56 -3.25
C GLY A 9 -1.71 -10.73 -3.74
N VAL A 10 -0.77 -10.16 -2.99
CA VAL A 10 0.66 -10.37 -3.21
C VAL A 10 0.98 -11.87 -3.10
N GLY A 11 1.76 -12.38 -4.05
CA GLY A 11 2.08 -13.81 -4.17
C GLY A 11 1.17 -14.58 -5.12
N SER A 12 0.05 -13.99 -5.58
CA SER A 12 -0.81 -14.62 -6.60
C SER A 12 -0.06 -14.86 -7.91
N ARG A 13 -0.28 -16.02 -8.53
CA ARG A 13 0.38 -16.43 -9.78
C ARG A 13 -0.57 -16.24 -10.96
N VAL A 14 -0.09 -15.53 -11.98
CA VAL A 14 -0.86 -15.18 -13.17
C VAL A 14 -0.04 -15.49 -14.42
N LYS A 15 -0.73 -15.77 -15.52
CA LYS A 15 -0.12 -15.99 -16.83
C LYS A 15 -0.66 -14.98 -17.82
N HIS A 16 0.22 -14.10 -18.27
CA HIS A 16 -0.11 -13.05 -19.23
C HIS A 16 0.17 -13.54 -20.66
N PRO A 17 -0.74 -13.32 -21.63
CA PRO A 17 -0.58 -13.84 -23.00
C PRO A 17 0.70 -13.35 -23.69
N ALA A 18 1.12 -12.10 -23.43
CA ALA A 18 2.34 -11.53 -24.01
C ALA A 18 3.61 -11.76 -23.18
N TYR A 19 3.49 -11.92 -21.86
CA TYR A 19 4.64 -11.88 -20.94
C TYR A 19 4.94 -13.22 -20.27
N GLY A 20 4.06 -14.21 -20.45
CA GLY A 20 4.16 -15.52 -19.85
C GLY A 20 3.79 -15.53 -18.37
N ASP A 21 4.41 -16.43 -17.63
CA ASP A 21 4.13 -16.62 -16.21
C ASP A 21 4.73 -15.48 -15.37
N GLY A 22 3.93 -15.02 -14.40
CA GLY A 22 4.28 -13.94 -13.51
C GLY A 22 3.65 -14.08 -12.13
N VAL A 23 4.15 -13.25 -11.21
CA VAL A 23 3.73 -13.22 -9.81
C VAL A 23 3.42 -11.78 -9.42
N ILE A 24 2.34 -11.57 -8.67
CA ILE A 24 1.99 -10.25 -8.15
C ILE A 24 2.87 -9.94 -6.94
N ILE A 25 3.58 -8.81 -6.99
CA ILE A 25 4.49 -8.34 -5.95
C ILE A 25 3.94 -7.16 -5.15
N GLY A 26 2.87 -6.51 -5.63
CA GLY A 26 2.27 -5.37 -4.95
C GLY A 26 0.93 -4.96 -5.54
N LEU A 27 0.10 -4.33 -4.71
CA LEU A 27 -1.18 -3.74 -5.10
C LEU A 27 -1.07 -2.23 -4.99
N ASP A 28 -1.20 -1.53 -6.11
CA ASP A 28 -1.42 -0.09 -6.14
C ASP A 28 -2.93 0.20 -6.24
N VAL A 29 -3.34 1.47 -6.15
CA VAL A 29 -4.76 1.86 -6.17
C VAL A 29 -5.44 1.42 -7.48
N ALA A 30 -4.79 1.65 -8.63
CA ALA A 30 -5.35 1.40 -9.96
C ALA A 30 -4.77 0.19 -10.70
N ALA A 31 -3.63 -0.36 -10.24
CA ALA A 31 -2.90 -1.41 -10.95
C ALA A 31 -2.30 -2.45 -10.01
N TYR A 32 -2.12 -3.66 -10.54
CA TYR A 32 -1.26 -4.68 -9.95
C TYR A 32 0.16 -4.51 -10.43
N LYS A 33 1.11 -4.66 -9.52
CA LYS A 33 2.52 -4.76 -9.84
C LYS A 33 2.86 -6.24 -9.98
N ALA A 34 3.07 -6.70 -11.21
CA ALA A 34 3.40 -8.08 -11.53
C ALA A 34 4.84 -8.17 -12.04
N VAL A 35 5.56 -9.21 -11.62
CA VAL A 35 6.88 -9.55 -12.16
C VAL A 35 6.76 -10.74 -13.09
N PHE A 36 7.30 -10.62 -14.29
CA PHE A 36 7.38 -11.69 -15.29
C PHE A 36 8.82 -12.12 -15.44
N MET A 37 9.06 -13.43 -15.58
CA MET A 37 10.43 -13.98 -15.61
C MET A 37 11.29 -13.40 -16.74
N THR A 38 10.69 -13.14 -17.90
CA THR A 38 11.41 -12.64 -19.08
C THR A 38 11.40 -11.11 -19.20
N TYR A 39 10.36 -10.45 -18.70
CA TYR A 39 10.10 -9.02 -18.94
C TYR A 39 10.26 -8.13 -17.71
N GLY A 40 10.56 -8.72 -16.55
CA GLY A 40 10.70 -8.01 -15.29
C GLY A 40 9.38 -7.47 -14.76
N VAL A 41 9.45 -6.35 -14.02
CA VAL A 41 8.29 -5.75 -13.35
C VAL A 41 7.46 -4.93 -14.35
N LYS A 42 6.16 -5.18 -14.38
CA LYS A 42 5.16 -4.45 -15.17
C LYS A 42 3.97 -4.09 -14.30
N LEU A 43 3.35 -2.97 -14.65
CA LEU A 43 2.09 -2.51 -14.07
C LEU A 43 0.96 -2.96 -14.98
N VAL A 44 -0.01 -3.68 -14.43
CA VAL A 44 -1.19 -4.14 -15.15
C VAL A 44 -2.44 -3.61 -14.46
N GLY A 45 -3.35 -2.99 -15.21
CA GLY A 45 -4.58 -2.43 -14.65
C GLY A 45 -5.43 -3.50 -13.98
N LYS A 46 -6.15 -3.13 -12.91
CA LYS A 46 -7.04 -4.08 -12.20
C LYS A 46 -8.22 -4.56 -13.05
N GLU A 47 -8.58 -3.80 -14.08
CA GLU A 47 -9.64 -4.10 -15.06
C GLU A 47 -9.16 -5.01 -16.20
N TYR A 48 -7.89 -5.42 -16.19
CA TYR A 48 -7.35 -6.27 -17.25
C TYR A 48 -7.72 -7.73 -17.02
N ASP A 49 -8.65 -8.25 -17.81
CA ASP A 49 -9.18 -9.62 -17.67
C ASP A 49 -8.56 -10.65 -18.62
N SER A 50 -7.69 -10.24 -19.55
CA SER A 50 -7.17 -11.12 -20.61
C SER A 50 -5.99 -12.01 -20.18
N TRP A 51 -5.79 -12.23 -18.88
CA TRP A 51 -4.79 -13.13 -18.32
C TRP A 51 -5.43 -14.35 -17.66
N GLU A 52 -4.66 -15.40 -17.49
CA GLU A 52 -5.10 -16.60 -16.79
C GLU A 52 -4.59 -16.56 -15.35
N ILE A 53 -5.49 -16.76 -14.38
CA ILE A 53 -5.15 -16.80 -12.95
C ILE A 53 -4.89 -18.26 -12.58
N ILE A 54 -3.64 -18.59 -12.26
CA ILE A 54 -3.25 -19.95 -11.86
C ILE A 54 -3.56 -20.14 -10.38
N GLU A 55 -3.22 -19.14 -9.57
CA GLU A 55 -3.37 -19.19 -8.12
C GLU A 55 -3.75 -17.80 -7.60
N ALA A 56 -4.93 -17.70 -7.02
CA ALA A 56 -5.43 -16.47 -6.40
C ALA A 56 -5.23 -16.55 -4.89
N ILE A 57 -4.40 -15.66 -4.36
CA ILE A 57 -4.29 -15.41 -2.92
C ILE A 57 -5.21 -14.23 -2.60
N PRO A 58 -6.04 -14.28 -1.55
CA PRO A 58 -6.86 -13.14 -1.17
C PRO A 58 -5.96 -11.96 -0.78
N ALA A 59 -6.26 -10.78 -1.30
CA ALA A 59 -5.56 -9.57 -0.89
C ALA A 59 -5.90 -9.22 0.57
N GLU A 60 -4.96 -9.43 1.47
CA GLU A 60 -5.01 -8.82 2.79
C GLU A 60 -4.73 -7.33 2.63
N ASN A 61 -5.77 -6.50 2.76
CA ASN A 61 -5.60 -5.06 2.92
C ASN A 61 -4.95 -4.83 4.29
N ASN A 62 -3.63 -4.89 4.34
CA ASN A 62 -2.86 -4.59 5.52
C ASN A 62 -2.80 -3.06 5.67
N ILE A 63 -3.96 -2.45 5.92
CA ILE A 63 -4.01 -1.09 6.44
C ILE A 63 -3.48 -1.25 7.87
N SER A 64 -2.18 -1.05 8.06
CA SER A 64 -1.61 -1.06 9.40
C SER A 64 -2.34 0.03 10.18
N PHE A 65 -3.10 -0.36 11.21
CA PHE A 65 -3.84 0.55 12.08
C PHE A 65 -2.94 1.72 12.58
N SER A 66 -1.64 1.49 12.66
CA SER A 66 -0.62 2.51 12.96
C SER A 66 -0.65 3.74 12.03
N GLU A 67 -0.94 3.57 10.75
CA GLU A 67 -0.91 4.68 9.80
C GLU A 67 -2.17 5.55 9.90
N ALA A 68 -3.34 4.92 10.10
CA ALA A 68 -4.58 5.61 10.39
C ALA A 68 -4.52 6.36 11.74
N GLU A 69 -3.95 5.71 12.78
CA GLU A 69 -3.73 6.33 14.09
C GLU A 69 -2.77 7.52 14.01
N LYS A 70 -1.65 7.39 13.30
CA LYS A 70 -0.70 8.51 13.08
C LYS A 70 -1.34 9.67 12.34
N SER A 71 -2.16 9.38 11.32
CA SER A 71 -2.91 10.41 10.59
C SER A 71 -3.91 11.12 11.49
N LEU A 72 -4.67 10.37 12.29
CA LEU A 72 -5.62 10.93 13.25
C LEU A 72 -4.90 11.75 14.33
N MET A 73 -3.79 11.25 14.89
CA MET A 73 -2.94 11.99 15.83
C MET A 73 -2.43 13.30 15.23
N ARG A 74 -2.00 13.28 13.96
CA ARG A 74 -1.54 14.50 13.28
C ARG A 74 -2.65 15.52 13.12
N ILE A 75 -3.85 15.08 12.72
CA ILE A 75 -5.03 15.95 12.61
C ILE A 75 -5.37 16.55 13.97
N LEU A 76 -5.46 15.72 15.01
CA LEU A 76 -5.72 16.19 16.39
C LEU A 76 -4.63 17.15 16.89
N ARG A 77 -3.34 16.86 16.72
CA ARG A 77 -2.26 17.80 17.10
C ARG A 77 -2.35 19.14 16.36
N THR A 78 -2.72 19.12 15.08
CA THR A 78 -2.79 20.33 14.24
C THR A 78 -3.99 21.21 14.60
N TYR A 79 -5.15 20.61 14.85
CA TYR A 79 -6.41 21.36 15.03
C TYR A 79 -6.85 21.49 16.49
N ASN A 80 -6.35 20.65 17.39
CA ASN A 80 -6.81 20.61 18.78
C ASN A 80 -6.06 21.58 19.70
N GLY A 81 -5.35 22.59 19.16
CA GLY A 81 -4.88 23.77 19.91
C GLY A 81 -4.01 23.54 21.16
N LEU A 82 -3.72 22.28 21.52
CA LEU A 82 -2.89 21.89 22.64
C LEU A 82 -1.47 22.26 22.26
N LYS A 83 -1.05 23.46 22.65
CA LYS A 83 0.36 23.81 22.70
C LYS A 83 1.02 22.79 23.62
N GLU A 84 1.74 21.83 23.06
CA GLU A 84 2.71 21.05 23.82
C GLU A 84 3.67 22.09 24.42
N ASN A 85 3.64 22.25 25.74
CA ASN A 85 4.56 23.13 26.43
C ASN A 85 5.93 22.46 26.34
N VAL A 86 6.69 22.80 25.30
CA VAL A 86 8.06 22.31 25.15
C VAL A 86 8.92 23.14 26.08
N GLU A 87 9.37 22.52 27.16
CA GLU A 87 10.35 23.13 28.04
C GLU A 87 11.63 23.39 27.23
N LEU A 88 12.10 24.65 27.23
CA LEU A 88 13.42 24.94 26.67
C LEU A 88 14.46 24.22 27.52
N GLY A 89 15.35 23.47 26.87
CA GLY A 89 16.47 22.86 27.58
C GLY A 89 17.35 23.92 28.24
N ASP A 90 17.85 23.62 29.45
CA ASP A 90 18.62 24.53 30.31
C ASP A 90 19.82 25.20 29.63
N LYS A 91 20.32 24.63 28.53
CA LYS A 91 21.40 25.22 27.71
C LYS A 91 21.04 26.58 27.09
N TRP A 92 19.75 26.93 27.03
CA TRP A 92 19.25 28.19 26.48
C TRP A 92 18.86 29.20 27.56
N VAL A 93 18.98 28.82 28.83
CA VAL A 93 18.74 29.70 29.98
C VAL A 93 20.03 30.50 30.23
N ASN A 94 19.95 31.82 30.16
CA ASN A 94 21.08 32.78 30.25
C ASN A 94 22.08 32.75 29.08
N GLY A 95 21.57 32.63 27.85
CA GLY A 95 22.38 32.76 26.64
C GLY A 95 23.28 34.02 26.67
N THR A 96 24.58 33.80 26.48
CA THR A 96 25.45 34.76 25.81
C THR A 96 25.94 34.14 24.53
#